data_AF-A0A959PCE4-F1
#
_entry.id   AF-A0A959PCE4-F1
#
_cell.length_a   1.000
_cell.length_b   1.000
_cell.length_c   1.000
_cell.angle_alpha   90.00
_cell.angle_beta   90.00
_cell.angle_gamma   90.00
#
_symmetry.space_group_name_H-M   'P 1'
#
loop_
_entity.id
_entity.type
_entity.pdbx_description
1 polymer ?
#
loop_
_entity_poly.entity_id
_entity_poly.type
_entity_poly.pdbx_seq_one_letter_code
_entity_poly.pdbx_strand_id
1 'polypeptide(L)'
;MISLTTFFERKGKTMPYTSANGYMFTLFNKDAEIGVRLSPEAQERFIARYDSGPYFSYGAKMKDYVIIPEELWSNNNLMKSLIEESYHFVMTLPPK
;
A
#
# COMPACT_ATOMS: atom_id res chain seq x y z
N MET A 1 -0.45 -9.85 -13.03
CA MET A 1 -0.50 -10.50 -11.70
C MET A 1 0.89 -10.38 -11.08
N ILE A 2 0.98 -9.73 -9.91
CA ILE A 2 2.15 -9.03 -9.35
C ILE A 2 3.42 -9.91 -9.29
N SER A 3 4.24 -9.83 -10.34
CA SER A 3 5.59 -10.40 -10.46
C SER A 3 6.50 -9.34 -11.10
N LEU A 4 6.52 -8.13 -10.53
CA LEU A 4 7.22 -6.98 -11.13
C LEU A 4 8.32 -6.38 -10.24
N THR A 5 8.53 -6.90 -9.03
CA THR A 5 9.51 -6.36 -8.10
C THR A 5 10.23 -7.46 -7.33
N THR A 6 11.55 -7.56 -7.49
CA THR A 6 12.45 -8.55 -6.89
C THR A 6 12.85 -8.24 -5.43
N PHE A 7 12.37 -7.13 -4.86
CA PHE A 7 12.88 -6.59 -3.60
C PHE A 7 12.18 -7.09 -2.33
N PHE A 8 11.02 -7.76 -2.43
CA PHE A 8 10.20 -8.10 -1.25
C PHE A 8 9.59 -9.49 -1.32
N GLU A 9 9.50 -10.15 -0.17
CA GLU A 9 8.82 -11.44 -0.01
C GLU A 9 7.33 -11.23 0.31
N ARG A 10 6.45 -11.93 -0.42
CA ARG A 10 5.01 -11.98 -0.14
C ARG A 10 4.77 -12.77 1.14
N LYS A 11 4.03 -12.20 2.09
CA LYS A 11 3.58 -12.90 3.30
C LYS A 11 2.04 -13.04 3.32
N GLY A 12 1.55 -14.11 3.96
CA GLY A 12 0.12 -14.41 4.11
C GLY A 12 -0.42 -15.45 3.11
N LYS A 13 -1.12 -16.49 3.63
CA LYS A 13 -1.74 -17.56 2.82
C LYS A 13 -2.96 -17.08 2.03
N THR A 14 -3.80 -16.24 2.64
CA THR A 14 -5.08 -15.80 2.05
C THR A 14 -5.08 -14.31 1.69
N MET A 15 -4.34 -13.49 2.45
CA MET A 15 -4.26 -12.03 2.29
C MET A 15 -2.80 -11.62 2.12
N PRO A 16 -2.34 -11.33 0.88
CA PRO A 16 -0.98 -10.88 0.67
C PRO A 16 -0.71 -9.55 1.34
N TYR A 17 0.48 -9.43 1.93
CA TYR A 17 1.02 -8.15 2.35
C TYR A 17 2.53 -8.07 2.10
N THR A 18 3.04 -6.85 2.02
CA THR A 18 4.48 -6.56 2.03
C THR A 18 4.87 -5.85 3.32
N SER A 19 6.08 -6.12 3.79
CA SER A 19 6.64 -5.48 4.99
C SER A 19 8.13 -5.21 4.84
N ALA A 20 8.60 -4.10 5.38
CA ALA A 20 10.01 -3.75 5.50
C ALA A 20 10.22 -2.95 6.79
N ASN A 21 11.41 -3.05 7.39
CA ASN A 21 11.74 -2.33 8.63
C ASN A 21 10.75 -2.58 9.80
N GLY A 22 10.12 -3.75 9.85
CA GLY A 22 9.07 -4.08 10.84
C GLY A 22 7.70 -3.45 10.59
N TYR A 23 7.52 -2.76 9.46
CA TYR A 23 6.28 -2.11 9.06
C TYR A 23 5.66 -2.77 7.83
N MET A 24 4.35 -3.02 7.88
CA MET A 24 3.59 -3.32 6.68
C MET A 24 3.43 -2.06 5.83
N PHE A 25 3.41 -2.22 4.51
CA PHE A 25 3.34 -1.09 3.58
C PHE A 25 2.44 -1.31 2.37
N THR A 26 2.15 -2.57 2.00
CA THR A 26 0.97 -2.89 1.18
C THR A 26 0.16 -4.00 1.83
N LEU A 27 -1.16 -3.91 1.72
CA LEU A 27 -2.12 -4.78 2.37
C LEU A 27 -3.26 -5.12 1.40
N PHE A 28 -3.76 -6.35 1.49
CA PHE A 28 -5.00 -6.76 0.86
C PHE A 28 -6.00 -7.15 1.94
N ASN A 29 -7.21 -6.57 1.95
CA ASN A 29 -8.24 -6.93 2.94
C ASN A 29 -9.20 -8.01 2.41
N LYS A 30 -10.17 -8.37 3.26
CA LYS A 30 -11.21 -9.36 2.95
C LYS A 30 -12.21 -8.91 1.89
N ASP A 31 -12.32 -7.59 1.68
CA ASP A 31 -13.24 -6.96 0.74
C ASP A 31 -12.56 -6.80 -0.64
N ALA A 32 -11.43 -7.47 -0.83
CA ALA A 32 -10.58 -7.46 -2.01
C ALA A 32 -9.95 -6.09 -2.33
N GLU A 33 -9.86 -5.20 -1.36
CA GLU A 33 -9.27 -3.87 -1.56
C GLU A 33 -7.75 -3.89 -1.29
N ILE A 34 -7.02 -3.05 -2.03
CA ILE A 34 -5.58 -2.85 -1.83
C ILE A 34 -5.36 -1.55 -1.05
N GLY A 35 -4.69 -1.66 0.09
CA GLY A 35 -4.20 -0.52 0.86
C GLY A 35 -2.70 -0.32 0.66
N VAL A 36 -2.26 0.93 0.52
CA VAL A 36 -0.84 1.30 0.49
C VAL A 36 -0.51 2.33 1.56
N ARG A 37 0.61 2.14 2.24
CA ARG A 37 1.10 3.07 3.27
C ARG A 37 1.88 4.20 2.63
N LEU A 38 1.53 5.44 2.91
CA LEU A 38 2.22 6.60 2.34
C LEU A 38 2.47 7.66 3.43
N SER A 39 3.42 8.57 3.18
CA SER A 39 3.58 9.74 4.05
C SER A 39 2.32 10.62 4.03
N PRO A 40 2.05 11.44 5.05
CA PRO A 40 0.85 12.28 5.08
C PRO A 40 0.70 13.15 3.83
N GLU A 41 1.79 13.77 3.37
CA GLU A 41 1.80 14.59 2.15
C GLU A 41 1.50 13.76 0.89
N ALA A 42 2.06 12.54 0.79
CA ALA A 42 1.80 11.66 -0.33
C ALA A 42 0.36 11.14 -0.34
N GLN A 43 -0.26 10.91 0.82
CA GLN A 43 -1.67 10.54 0.92
C GLN A 43 -2.56 11.65 0.38
N GLU A 44 -2.34 12.91 0.78
CA GLU A 44 -3.12 14.05 0.30
C GLU A 44 -3.03 14.20 -1.22
N ARG A 45 -1.81 14.12 -1.78
CA ARG A 45 -1.60 14.16 -3.24
C ARG A 45 -2.30 13.00 -3.95
N PHE A 46 -2.22 11.79 -3.39
CA PHE A 46 -2.80 10.60 -4.00
C PHE A 46 -4.33 10.66 -4.00
N ILE A 47 -4.93 11.02 -2.86
CA ILE A 47 -6.38 11.22 -2.69
C ILE A 47 -6.89 12.27 -3.67
N ALA A 48 -6.25 13.44 -3.73
CA ALA A 48 -6.69 14.52 -4.62
C ALA A 48 -6.57 14.16 -6.11
N ARG A 49 -5.55 13.37 -6.48
CA ARG A 49 -5.29 13.02 -7.88
C ARG A 49 -6.18 11.89 -8.41
N TYR A 50 -6.52 10.93 -7.56
CA TYR A 50 -7.17 9.69 -7.99
C TYR A 50 -8.53 9.44 -7.34
N ASP A 51 -9.11 10.46 -6.69
CA ASP A 51 -10.38 10.36 -5.96
C ASP A 51 -10.40 9.14 -5.00
N SER A 52 -9.28 8.96 -4.30
CA SER A 52 -9.06 7.86 -3.36
C SER A 52 -9.56 8.24 -1.96
N GLY A 53 -9.59 7.27 -1.05
CA GLY A 53 -10.08 7.43 0.31
C GLY A 53 -9.20 6.77 1.37
N PRO A 54 -9.60 6.89 2.65
CA PRO A 54 -8.96 6.16 3.73
C PRO A 54 -9.14 4.66 3.55
N TYR A 55 -8.09 3.89 3.84
CA TYR A 55 -8.17 2.44 3.84
C TYR A 55 -8.69 1.90 5.17
N PHE A 56 -9.56 0.88 5.11
CA PHE A 56 -10.11 0.20 6.27
C PHE A 56 -9.67 -1.26 6.29
N SER A 57 -9.39 -1.77 7.50
CA SER A 57 -9.12 -3.17 7.73
C SER A 57 -9.77 -3.61 9.02
N TYR A 58 -10.51 -4.73 8.98
CA TYR A 58 -11.32 -5.23 10.10
C TYR A 58 -12.24 -4.16 10.73
N GLY A 59 -12.80 -3.26 9.90
CA GLY A 59 -13.68 -2.17 10.35
C GLY A 59 -12.98 -0.97 10.98
N ALA A 60 -11.65 -0.97 11.08
CA ALA A 60 -10.88 0.14 11.61
C ALA A 60 -10.20 0.93 10.47
N LYS A 61 -10.26 2.27 10.56
CA LYS A 61 -9.47 3.16 9.68
C LYS A 61 -7.99 2.95 9.97
N MET A 62 -7.23 2.58 8.94
CA MET A 62 -5.80 2.36 9.05
C MET A 62 -5.04 3.68 8.94
N LYS A 63 -4.24 4.00 9.95
CA LYS A 63 -3.39 5.18 9.93
C LYS A 63 -2.28 5.04 8.88
N ASP A 64 -2.08 6.12 8.14
CA ASP A 64 -1.08 6.25 7.08
C ASP A 64 -1.35 5.40 5.83
N TYR A 65 -2.59 4.91 5.66
CA TYR A 65 -2.99 4.13 4.50
C TYR A 65 -4.11 4.80 3.71
N VAL A 66 -3.99 4.66 2.39
CA VAL A 66 -5.03 4.99 1.42
C VAL A 66 -5.41 3.76 0.62
N ILE A 67 -6.67 3.70 0.19
CA ILE A 67 -7.15 2.65 -0.71
C ILE A 67 -6.66 2.94 -2.14
N ILE A 68 -6.15 1.94 -2.85
CA ILE A 68 -5.87 2.07 -4.28
C ILE A 68 -7.15 1.70 -5.03
N PRO A 69 -7.79 2.66 -5.75
CA PRO A 69 -8.97 2.38 -6.55
C PRO A 69 -8.73 1.24 -7.55
N GLU A 70 -9.74 0.40 -7.76
CA GLU A 70 -9.63 -0.83 -8.56
C GLU A 70 -9.20 -0.56 -10.01
N GLU A 71 -9.69 0.54 -10.58
CA GLU A 71 -9.35 1.00 -11.93
C GLU A 71 -7.84 1.20 -12.13
N LEU A 72 -7.09 1.47 -11.06
CA LEU A 72 -5.64 1.72 -11.10
C LEU A 72 -4.82 0.43 -11.06
N TRP A 73 -5.40 -0.71 -10.70
CA TRP A 73 -4.63 -1.96 -10.50
C TRP A 73 -4.01 -2.49 -11.78
N SER A 74 -4.63 -2.18 -12.93
CA SER A 74 -4.11 -2.53 -14.25
C SER A 74 -2.91 -1.68 -14.67
N ASN A 75 -2.69 -0.53 -14.02
CA ASN A 75 -1.56 0.36 -14.29
C ASN A 75 -0.30 -0.10 -13.55
N ASN A 76 0.41 -1.05 -14.16
CA ASN A 76 1.62 -1.64 -13.58
C ASN A 76 2.69 -0.60 -13.19
N ASN A 77 2.84 0.48 -13.95
CA ASN A 77 3.83 1.52 -13.67
C ASN A 77 3.44 2.30 -12.41
N LEU A 78 2.18 2.72 -12.30
CA LEU A 78 1.67 3.40 -11.11
C LEU A 78 1.77 2.49 -9.88
N MET A 79 1.35 1.24 -10.01
CA MET A 79 1.42 0.26 -8.92
C MET A 79 2.87 0.09 -8.42
N LYS A 80 3.82 -0.05 -9.35
CA LYS A 80 5.24 -0.15 -9.00
C LYS A 80 5.74 1.10 -8.27
N SER A 81 5.44 2.30 -8.79
CA SER A 81 5.85 3.56 -8.16
C SER A 81 5.26 3.73 -6.76
N LEU A 82 3.99 3.38 -6.55
CA LEU A 82 3.36 3.43 -5.23
C LEU A 82 4.02 2.47 -4.23
N ILE A 83 4.32 1.24 -4.68
CA ILE A 83 4.98 0.24 -3.85
C ILE A 83 6.40 0.70 -3.46
N GLU A 84 7.15 1.28 -4.40
CA GLU A 84 8.50 1.81 -4.17
C GLU A 84 8.46 3.02 -3.22
N GLU A 85 7.58 3.99 -3.44
CA GLU A 85 7.41 5.16 -2.56
C GLU A 85 7.03 4.72 -1.13
N SER A 86 6.10 3.78 -1.02
CA SER A 86 5.66 3.19 0.25
C SER A 86 6.81 2.48 0.96
N TYR A 87 7.61 1.69 0.24
CA TYR A 87 8.80 1.05 0.77
C TYR A 87 9.80 2.09 1.30
N HIS A 88 10.15 3.10 0.52
CA HIS A 88 11.08 4.13 0.94
C HIS A 88 10.58 4.85 2.19
N PHE A 89 9.28 5.18 2.25
CA PHE A 89 8.70 5.80 3.43
C PHE A 89 8.84 4.93 4.68
N VAL A 90 8.52 3.63 4.62
CA VAL A 90 8.66 2.77 5.81
C VAL A 90 10.11 2.53 6.23
N MET A 91 11.06 2.62 5.30
CA MET A 91 12.49 2.58 5.62
C MET A 91 12.99 3.85 6.33
N THR A 92 12.28 4.98 6.24
CA THR A 92 12.60 6.20 7.02
C THR A 92 12.08 6.17 8.45
N LEU A 93 11.17 5.24 8.79
CA LEU A 93 10.62 5.12 10.13
C LEU A 93 11.64 4.47 11.08
N PRO A 94 11.58 4.76 12.40
CA PRO A 94 12.40 4.03 13.38
C PRO A 94 12.12 2.53 13.31
N PRO A 95 13.14 1.64 13.30
CA PRO A 95 12.91 0.20 13.24
C PRO A 95 11.98 -0.29 14.36
N LYS A 96 11.13 -1.26 14.02
CA LYS A 96 10.13 -1.85 14.92
C LYS A 96 10.60 -3.11 15.63
#